data_AF-A0A0B2R1F1-F1
#
_entry.id   AF-A0A0B2R1F1-F1
#
_cell.length_a   1.000
_cell.length_b   1.000
_cell.length_c   1.000
_cell.angle_alpha   90.00
_cell.angle_beta   90.00
_cell.angle_gamma   90.00
#
_symmetry.space_group_name_H-M   'P 1'
#
loop_
_entity.id
_entity.type
_entity.pdbx_description
1 polymer ?
#
loop_
_entity_poly.entity_id
_entity_poly.type
_entity_poly.pdbx_seq_one_letter_code
_entity_poly.pdbx_strand_id
1 'polypeptide(L)'
;MNWHQQVNAVLRAHQLEKYVVNPVVPLKYLSEEDHAAGTINPEFTNWDRQDALIMSWLLSTLSDSILSRVVTCCHSFQVWNAICSHFHGLTRARTMQLRLELRTIKKGNKSCSEYEYLQRIQQLCDTLTATGDAISNCEQTDAILGGLPPEYEALISTIMAFLTRDADVSVLDIETMILAHEARLEQHKQTALQEPLTLNLAESTSAPHIDSQC
;
A
#
# COMPACT_ATOMS: atom_id res chain seq x y z
N MET A 1 1.39 -14.08 -5.94
CA MET A 1 2.76 -14.64 -5.96
C MET A 1 2.87 -15.66 -7.08
N ASN A 2 3.67 -15.37 -8.10
CA ASN A 2 3.82 -16.23 -9.28
C ASN A 2 4.52 -17.57 -8.94
N TRP A 3 5.54 -17.56 -8.06
CA TRP A 3 6.25 -18.78 -7.62
C TRP A 3 5.31 -19.81 -6.97
N HIS A 4 4.49 -19.38 -6.01
CA HIS A 4 3.56 -20.30 -5.34
C HIS A 4 2.62 -20.96 -6.35
N GLN A 5 2.07 -20.20 -7.30
CA GLN A 5 1.20 -20.75 -8.35
C GLN A 5 1.94 -21.76 -9.25
N GLN A 6 3.16 -21.44 -9.67
CA GLN A 6 3.99 -22.33 -10.51
C GLN A 6 4.31 -23.65 -9.79
N VAL A 7 4.80 -23.58 -8.55
CA VAL A 7 5.16 -24.77 -7.77
C VAL A 7 3.93 -25.62 -7.44
N ASN A 8 2.81 -24.99 -7.07
CA ASN A 8 1.57 -25.71 -6.76
C ASN A 8 1.03 -26.44 -8.01
N ALA A 9 1.13 -25.83 -9.19
CA ALA A 9 0.73 -26.47 -10.45
C ALA A 9 1.53 -27.75 -10.72
N VAL A 10 2.86 -27.72 -10.52
CA VAL A 10 3.72 -28.90 -10.70
C VAL A 10 3.41 -29.98 -9.65
N LEU A 11 3.26 -29.59 -8.37
CA LEU A 11 2.90 -30.53 -7.30
C LEU A 11 1.57 -31.23 -7.57
N ARG A 12 0.56 -30.49 -8.05
CA ARG A 12 -0.75 -31.04 -8.42
C ARG A 12 -0.67 -31.97 -9.61
N ALA A 13 0.06 -31.59 -10.66
CA ALA A 13 0.23 -32.42 -11.84
C ALA A 13 0.82 -33.80 -11.52
N HIS A 14 1.67 -33.89 -10.48
CA HIS A 14 2.32 -35.13 -10.05
C HIS A 14 1.66 -35.78 -8.81
N GLN A 15 0.53 -35.26 -8.33
CA GLN A 15 -0.16 -35.73 -7.10
C GLN A 15 0.73 -35.73 -5.84
N LEU A 16 1.63 -34.75 -5.75
CA LEU A 16 2.60 -34.60 -4.65
C LEU A 16 2.17 -33.58 -3.60
N GLU A 17 1.03 -32.90 -3.78
CA GLU A 17 0.51 -31.89 -2.84
C GLU A 17 0.40 -32.43 -1.39
N LYS A 18 0.10 -33.73 -1.24
CA LYS A 18 0.01 -34.41 0.05
C LYS A 18 1.32 -34.41 0.86
N TYR A 19 2.49 -34.26 0.25
CA TYR A 19 3.75 -34.19 0.97
C TYR A 19 4.02 -32.81 1.58
N VAL A 20 3.32 -31.79 1.08
CA VAL A 20 3.69 -30.40 1.27
C VAL A 20 2.63 -29.62 2.05
N VAL A 21 1.35 -29.83 1.70
CA VAL A 21 0.22 -29.09 2.29
C VAL A 21 -0.36 -29.79 3.51
N ASN A 22 -0.49 -31.12 3.46
CA ASN A 22 -1.01 -31.92 4.57
C ASN A 22 -0.25 -33.26 4.67
N PRO A 23 1.01 -33.23 5.14
CA PRO A 23 1.86 -34.42 5.20
C PRO A 23 1.32 -35.44 6.21
N VAL A 24 1.03 -36.63 5.71
CA VAL A 24 0.87 -37.82 6.55
C VAL A 24 2.22 -38.53 6.57
N VAL A 25 2.96 -38.36 7.66
CA VAL A 25 4.28 -38.98 7.85
C VAL A 25 4.07 -40.36 8.48
N PRO A 26 4.43 -41.47 7.81
CA PRO A 26 4.35 -42.80 8.40
C PRO A 26 5.25 -42.92 9.63
N LEU A 27 4.93 -43.82 10.56
CA LEU A 27 5.82 -44.11 11.67
C LEU A 27 7.09 -44.78 11.16
N LYS A 28 8.25 -44.32 11.64
CA LYS A 28 9.56 -44.87 11.28
C LYS A 28 9.73 -46.32 11.76
N TYR A 29 9.18 -46.64 12.92
CA TYR A 29 9.16 -47.97 13.54
C TYR A 29 7.71 -48.33 13.87
N LEU A 30 7.27 -49.57 13.61
CA LEU A 30 5.89 -50.00 13.84
C LEU A 30 5.66 -50.52 15.27
N SER A 31 6.73 -50.97 15.94
CA SER A 31 6.72 -51.36 17.35
C SER A 31 8.04 -51.01 18.05
N GLU A 32 8.08 -51.17 19.38
CA GLU A 32 9.30 -51.00 20.18
C GLU A 32 10.34 -52.08 19.87
N GLU A 33 9.90 -53.30 19.54
CA GLU A 33 10.80 -54.38 19.11
C GLU A 33 11.47 -54.03 17.78
N ASP A 34 10.71 -53.46 16.83
CA ASP A 34 11.26 -52.98 15.56
C ASP A 34 12.26 -51.83 15.78
N HIS A 35 11.99 -50.95 16.75
CA HIS A 35 12.92 -49.90 17.12
C HIS A 35 14.23 -50.47 17.68
N ALA A 36 14.15 -51.42 18.60
CA ALA A 36 15.31 -52.08 19.19
C ALA A 36 16.11 -52.91 18.17
N ALA A 37 15.42 -53.54 17.21
CA ALA A 37 16.03 -54.31 16.13
C ALA A 37 16.55 -53.44 14.95
N GLY A 38 16.17 -52.16 14.89
CA GLY A 38 16.48 -51.26 13.78
C GLY A 38 15.67 -51.54 12.51
N THR A 39 14.56 -52.27 12.59
CA THR A 39 13.68 -52.59 11.47
C THR A 39 12.85 -51.36 11.10
N ILE A 40 13.17 -50.72 9.97
CA ILE A 40 12.45 -49.52 9.51
C ILE A 40 11.19 -49.92 8.73
N ASN A 41 10.09 -49.23 8.98
CA ASN A 41 8.86 -49.36 8.20
C ASN A 41 9.11 -49.04 6.72
N PRO A 42 8.84 -49.97 5.77
CA PRO A 42 9.04 -49.72 4.35
C PRO A 42 8.18 -48.56 3.82
N GLU A 43 7.02 -48.30 4.41
CA GLU A 43 6.21 -47.13 4.04
C GLU A 43 6.90 -45.81 4.42
N PHE A 44 7.56 -45.77 5.57
CA PHE A 44 8.35 -44.60 5.96
C PHE A 44 9.51 -44.39 5.00
N THR A 45 10.26 -45.44 4.62
CA THR A 45 11.38 -45.32 3.67
C THR A 45 10.92 -44.83 2.30
N ASN A 46 9.80 -45.35 1.79
CA ASN A 46 9.24 -44.90 0.52
C ASN A 46 8.76 -43.44 0.58
N TRP A 47 8.12 -43.06 1.69
CA TRP A 47 7.70 -41.69 1.93
C TRP A 47 8.89 -40.74 2.01
N ASP A 48 9.91 -41.07 2.80
CA ASP A 48 11.10 -40.26 3.04
C ASP A 48 11.91 -40.04 1.75
N ARG A 49 12.05 -41.09 0.93
CA ARG A 49 12.67 -40.97 -0.39
C ARG A 49 11.91 -39.97 -1.29
N GLN A 50 10.58 -40.02 -1.29
CA GLN A 50 9.77 -39.12 -2.10
C GLN A 50 9.84 -37.68 -1.56
N ASP A 51 9.77 -37.50 -0.24
CA ASP A 51 9.92 -36.20 0.42
C ASP A 51 11.28 -35.57 0.13
N ALA A 52 12.37 -36.34 0.20
CA ALA A 52 13.72 -35.87 -0.10
C ALA A 52 13.87 -35.38 -1.56
N LEU A 53 13.23 -36.06 -2.52
CA LEU A 53 13.21 -35.62 -3.92
C LEU A 53 12.45 -34.31 -4.08
N ILE A 54 11.28 -34.19 -3.43
CA ILE A 54 10.49 -32.95 -3.46
C ILE A 54 11.26 -31.82 -2.80
N MET A 55 11.91 -32.08 -1.67
CA MET A 55 12.72 -31.10 -0.96
C MET A 55 13.89 -30.62 -1.83
N SER A 56 14.66 -31.53 -2.42
CA SER A 56 15.76 -31.18 -3.33
C SER A 56 15.27 -30.32 -4.50
N TRP A 57 14.15 -30.71 -5.11
CA TRP A 57 13.53 -29.93 -6.19
C TRP A 57 13.08 -28.55 -5.70
N LEU A 58 12.36 -28.46 -4.58
CA LEU A 58 11.92 -27.18 -4.01
C LEU A 58 13.10 -26.25 -3.77
N LEU A 59 14.16 -26.74 -3.12
CA LEU A 59 15.38 -25.96 -2.86
C LEU A 59 16.01 -25.45 -4.16
N SER A 60 16.01 -26.24 -5.24
CA SER A 60 16.54 -25.81 -6.54
C SER A 60 15.76 -24.66 -7.19
N THR A 61 14.51 -24.41 -6.77
CA THR A 61 13.70 -23.30 -7.28
C THR A 61 13.87 -21.99 -6.51
N LEU A 62 14.65 -22.00 -5.42
CA LEU A 62 14.80 -20.86 -4.51
C LEU A 62 16.09 -20.08 -4.82
N SER A 63 16.05 -18.78 -4.57
CA SER A 63 17.26 -17.95 -4.56
C SER A 63 18.06 -18.17 -3.27
N ASP A 64 19.36 -17.89 -3.32
CA ASP A 64 20.27 -18.01 -2.16
C ASP A 64 19.78 -17.26 -0.91
N SER A 65 19.16 -16.09 -1.11
CA SER A 65 18.56 -15.29 -0.04
C SER A 65 17.45 -16.05 0.72
N ILE A 66 16.66 -16.87 0.03
CA ILE A 66 15.59 -17.66 0.62
C ILE A 66 16.12 -18.99 1.15
N LEU A 67 17.12 -19.60 0.48
CA LEU A 67 17.77 -20.83 0.92
C LEU A 67 18.32 -20.72 2.35
N SER A 68 18.95 -19.58 2.68
CA SER A 68 19.45 -19.30 4.04
C SER A 68 18.39 -19.41 5.14
N ARG A 69 17.10 -19.24 4.79
CA ARG A 69 15.98 -19.26 5.75
C ARG A 69 15.43 -20.66 6.01
N VAL A 70 15.73 -21.63 5.14
CA VAL A 70 15.19 -23.00 5.19
C VAL A 70 16.26 -24.04 5.50
N VAL A 71 17.47 -23.62 5.88
CA VAL A 71 18.61 -24.50 6.19
C VAL A 71 18.29 -25.52 7.29
N THR A 72 17.44 -25.15 8.24
CA THR A 72 17.06 -26.01 9.36
C THR A 72 15.87 -26.93 9.05
N CYS A 73 15.26 -26.80 7.87
CA CYS A 73 14.13 -27.64 7.48
C CYS A 73 14.64 -29.03 7.09
N CYS A 74 13.96 -30.07 7.59
CA CYS A 74 14.30 -31.46 7.30
C CYS A 74 13.40 -32.10 6.24
N HIS A 75 12.21 -31.54 6.01
CA HIS A 75 11.18 -32.10 5.15
C HIS A 75 10.58 -31.06 4.21
N SER A 76 10.01 -31.50 3.08
CA SER A 76 9.49 -30.60 2.04
C SER A 76 8.36 -29.70 2.55
N PHE A 77 7.46 -30.19 3.40
CA PHE A 77 6.40 -29.39 4.02
C PHE A 77 6.94 -28.26 4.90
N GLN A 78 8.09 -28.45 5.56
CA GLN A 78 8.69 -27.41 6.40
C GLN A 78 9.22 -26.28 5.53
N VAL A 79 9.92 -26.62 4.44
CA VAL A 79 10.41 -25.65 3.43
C VAL A 79 9.24 -24.84 2.87
N TRP A 80 8.17 -25.53 2.45
CA TRP A 80 6.98 -24.90 1.92
C TRP A 80 6.31 -23.94 2.91
N ASN A 81 6.08 -24.39 4.13
CA ASN A 81 5.47 -23.56 5.17
C ASN A 81 6.33 -22.36 5.53
N ALA A 82 7.65 -22.53 5.61
CA ALA A 82 8.58 -21.44 5.88
C ALA A 82 8.53 -20.36 4.80
N ILE A 83 8.51 -20.75 3.52
CA ILE A 83 8.41 -19.82 2.38
C ILE A 83 7.07 -19.12 2.36
N CYS A 84 5.96 -19.88 2.44
CA CYS A 84 4.62 -19.32 2.42
C CYS A 84 4.43 -18.33 3.58
N SER A 85 4.82 -18.72 4.79
CA SER A 85 4.77 -17.86 5.98
C SER A 85 5.60 -16.59 5.81
N HIS A 86 6.82 -16.71 5.27
CA HIS A 86 7.70 -15.56 5.04
C HIS A 86 7.06 -14.55 4.10
N PHE A 87 6.62 -14.97 2.92
CA PHE A 87 6.06 -14.05 1.95
C PHE A 87 4.67 -13.55 2.35
N HIS A 88 3.84 -14.35 3.02
CA HIS A 88 2.60 -13.86 3.64
C HIS A 88 2.89 -12.77 4.67
N GLY A 89 3.91 -12.95 5.50
CA GLY A 89 4.36 -11.95 6.46
C GLY A 89 4.82 -10.66 5.79
N LEU A 90 5.61 -10.76 4.72
CA LEU A 90 6.05 -9.59 3.93
C LEU A 90 4.87 -8.86 3.28
N THR A 91 3.96 -9.60 2.64
CA THR A 91 2.75 -9.01 2.05
C THR A 91 1.93 -8.29 3.10
N ARG A 92 1.69 -8.92 4.26
CA ARG A 92 0.95 -8.30 5.36
C ARG A 92 1.62 -7.03 5.88
N ALA A 93 2.94 -7.06 6.09
CA ALA A 93 3.69 -5.89 6.53
C ALA A 93 3.61 -4.74 5.51
N ARG A 94 3.72 -5.05 4.22
CA ARG A 94 3.56 -4.07 3.14
C ARG A 94 2.16 -3.48 3.09
N THR A 95 1.11 -4.30 3.20
CA THR A 95 -0.28 -3.83 3.27
C THR A 95 -0.49 -2.90 4.47
N MET A 96 0.04 -3.24 5.65
CA MET A 96 -0.01 -2.38 6.83
C MET A 96 0.71 -1.04 6.62
N GLN A 97 1.88 -1.06 5.98
CA GLN A 97 2.62 0.16 5.64
C GLN A 97 1.84 1.05 4.67
N LEU A 98 1.24 0.48 3.63
CA LEU A 98 0.43 1.20 2.65
C LEU A 98 -0.84 1.80 3.29
N ARG A 99 -1.51 1.05 4.18
CA ARG A 99 -2.64 1.54 4.99
C ARG A 99 -2.25 2.72 5.87
N LEU A 100 -1.09 2.65 6.51
CA LEU A 100 -0.57 3.75 7.32
C LEU A 100 -0.31 4.98 6.44
N GLU A 101 0.38 4.79 5.32
CA GLU A 101 0.68 5.86 4.38
C GLU A 101 -0.60 6.55 3.89
N LEU A 102 -1.61 5.78 3.48
CA LEU A 102 -2.92 6.28 3.06
C LEU A 102 -3.59 7.14 4.14
N ARG A 103 -3.54 6.73 5.41
CA ARG A 103 -4.15 7.49 6.52
C ARG A 103 -3.38 8.76 6.88
N THR A 104 -2.07 8.77 6.67
CA THR A 104 -1.19 9.89 7.07
C THR A 104 -0.84 10.82 5.92
N ILE A 105 -1.24 10.49 4.69
CA ILE A 105 -0.91 11.30 3.53
C ILE A 105 -1.50 12.70 3.69
N LYS A 106 -0.64 13.71 3.54
CA LYS A 106 -1.03 15.12 3.56
C LYS A 106 -0.63 15.75 2.24
N LYS A 107 -1.43 16.70 1.77
CA LYS A 107 -0.99 17.61 0.71
C LYS A 107 0.19 18.42 1.26
N GLY A 108 1.37 18.23 0.67
CA GLY A 108 2.58 18.94 1.08
C GLY A 108 2.47 20.46 0.84
N ASN A 109 3.15 21.25 1.65
CA ASN A 109 3.15 22.71 1.48
C ASN A 109 4.08 23.11 0.32
N LYS A 110 3.48 23.58 -0.78
CA LYS A 110 4.02 24.54 -1.78
C LYS A 110 4.67 24.03 -3.08
N SER A 111 4.73 22.73 -3.40
CA SER A 111 5.21 22.30 -4.74
C SER A 111 4.57 21.05 -5.33
N CYS A 112 3.83 20.25 -4.56
CA CYS A 112 2.99 19.22 -5.17
C CYS A 112 1.69 19.86 -5.63
N SER A 113 1.37 19.70 -6.91
CA SER A 113 0.04 20.03 -7.44
C SER A 113 -1.01 19.14 -6.78
N GLU A 114 -2.25 19.63 -6.64
CA GLU A 114 -3.33 18.82 -6.05
C GLU A 114 -3.53 17.54 -6.86
N TYR A 115 -3.30 17.61 -8.16
CA TYR A 115 -3.30 16.45 -9.05
C TYR A 115 -2.30 15.36 -8.61
N GLU A 116 -1.05 15.72 -8.29
CA GLU A 116 -0.05 14.75 -7.80
C GLU A 116 -0.46 14.11 -6.48
N TYR A 117 -1.06 14.89 -5.58
CA TYR A 117 -1.57 14.39 -4.30
C TYR A 117 -2.71 13.38 -4.51
N LEU A 118 -3.70 13.71 -5.34
CA LEU A 118 -4.82 12.81 -5.66
C LEU A 118 -4.33 11.56 -6.38
N GLN A 119 -3.42 11.71 -7.34
CA GLN A 119 -2.81 10.58 -8.05
C GLN A 119 -2.06 9.65 -7.09
N ARG A 120 -1.36 10.19 -6.08
CA ARG A 120 -0.65 9.37 -5.08
C ARG A 120 -1.64 8.54 -4.25
N ILE A 121 -2.77 9.11 -3.86
CA ILE A 121 -3.84 8.39 -3.14
C ILE A 121 -4.41 7.28 -4.01
N GLN A 122 -4.74 7.58 -5.27
CA GLN A 122 -5.26 6.57 -6.20
C GLN A 122 -4.28 5.39 -6.34
N GLN A 123 -2.99 5.67 -6.51
CA GLN A 123 -1.95 4.63 -6.57
C GLN A 123 -1.88 3.77 -5.30
N LEU A 124 -2.10 4.36 -4.11
CA LEU A 124 -2.18 3.60 -2.86
C LEU A 124 -3.39 2.67 -2.86
N CYS A 125 -4.58 3.18 -3.22
CA CYS A 125 -5.80 2.40 -3.31
C CYS A 125 -5.69 1.25 -4.31
N ASP A 126 -5.12 1.52 -5.49
CA ASP A 126 -4.90 0.51 -6.53
C ASP A 126 -3.94 -0.58 -6.05
N THR A 127 -2.85 -0.19 -5.38
CA THR A 127 -1.87 -1.13 -4.85
C THR A 127 -2.47 -1.99 -3.73
N LEU A 128 -3.25 -1.39 -2.83
CA LEU A 128 -3.95 -2.10 -1.76
C LEU A 128 -4.96 -3.10 -2.33
N THR A 129 -5.75 -2.67 -3.32
CA THR A 129 -6.69 -3.53 -4.06
C THR A 129 -5.97 -4.70 -4.74
N ALA A 130 -4.83 -4.45 -5.39
CA ALA A 130 -4.02 -5.50 -6.02
C ALA A 130 -3.45 -6.51 -5.00
N THR A 131 -3.29 -6.12 -3.73
CA THR A 131 -2.89 -7.04 -2.64
C THR A 131 -4.07 -7.77 -1.99
N GLY A 132 -5.30 -7.54 -2.46
CA GLY A 132 -6.52 -8.13 -1.90
C GLY A 132 -7.12 -7.34 -0.74
N ASP A 133 -6.65 -6.12 -0.48
CA ASP A 133 -7.13 -5.22 0.56
C ASP A 133 -7.85 -4.02 -0.08
N ALA A 134 -9.04 -4.26 -0.64
CA ALA A 134 -9.78 -3.25 -1.38
C ALA A 134 -10.21 -2.09 -0.46
N ILE A 135 -10.08 -0.86 -0.96
CA ILE A 135 -10.46 0.37 -0.27
C ILE A 135 -11.82 0.82 -0.79
N SER A 136 -12.72 1.15 0.13
CA SER A 136 -14.04 1.69 -0.23
C SER A 136 -13.96 3.14 -0.70
N ASN A 137 -14.93 3.57 -1.53
CA ASN A 137 -15.01 4.97 -1.95
C ASN A 137 -15.11 5.94 -0.76
N CYS A 138 -15.77 5.53 0.33
CA CYS A 138 -15.85 6.32 1.56
C CYS A 138 -14.47 6.45 2.23
N GLU A 139 -13.73 5.35 2.40
CA GLU A 139 -12.38 5.39 2.97
C GLU A 139 -11.41 6.20 2.09
N GLN A 140 -11.52 6.11 0.77
CA GLN A 140 -10.74 6.92 -0.17
C GLN A 140 -11.08 8.41 -0.01
N THR A 141 -12.37 8.74 0.09
CA THR A 141 -12.84 10.11 0.32
C THR A 141 -12.31 10.67 1.64
N ASP A 142 -12.39 9.90 2.73
CA ASP A 142 -11.87 10.30 4.04
C ASP A 142 -10.35 10.57 4.00
N ALA A 143 -9.60 9.73 3.28
CA ALA A 143 -8.16 9.92 3.11
C ALA A 143 -7.83 11.20 2.32
N ILE A 144 -8.62 11.51 1.28
CA ILE A 144 -8.48 12.75 0.49
C ILE A 144 -8.78 13.96 1.37
N LEU A 145 -9.96 14.02 1.98
CA LEU A 145 -10.38 15.19 2.75
C LEU A 145 -9.49 15.42 3.98
N GLY A 146 -9.12 14.32 4.67
CA GLY A 146 -8.27 14.38 5.85
C GLY A 146 -6.84 14.83 5.56
N GLY A 147 -6.38 14.80 4.30
CA GLY A 147 -5.04 15.24 3.91
C GLY A 147 -4.94 16.66 3.38
N LEU A 148 -6.07 17.34 3.16
CA LEU A 148 -6.09 18.71 2.65
C LEU A 148 -5.69 19.75 3.73
N PRO A 149 -5.08 20.88 3.33
CA PRO A 149 -4.66 21.94 4.23
C PRO A 149 -5.85 22.85 4.64
N PRO A 150 -5.69 23.69 5.68
CA PRO A 150 -6.79 24.50 6.23
C PRO A 150 -7.45 25.48 5.24
N GLU A 151 -6.76 25.83 4.14
CA GLU A 151 -7.33 26.65 3.07
C GLU A 151 -8.52 25.97 2.35
N TYR A 152 -8.69 24.65 2.51
CA TYR A 152 -9.78 23.86 1.93
C TYR A 152 -10.98 23.65 2.87
N GLU A 153 -10.95 24.13 4.11
CA GLU A 153 -11.99 23.83 5.13
C GLU A 153 -13.43 24.12 4.66
N ALA A 154 -13.64 25.23 3.92
CA ALA A 154 -14.95 25.56 3.37
C ALA A 154 -15.43 24.54 2.32
N LEU A 155 -14.51 24.04 1.47
CA LEU A 155 -14.81 23.00 0.50
C LEU A 155 -15.08 21.66 1.20
N ILE A 156 -14.25 21.31 2.18
CA ILE A 156 -14.41 20.08 2.98
C ILE A 156 -15.80 20.08 3.64
N SER A 157 -16.19 21.17 4.29
CA SER A 157 -17.52 21.28 4.92
C SER A 157 -18.66 21.11 3.91
N THR A 158 -18.51 21.67 2.71
CA THR A 158 -19.48 21.53 1.62
C THR A 158 -19.60 20.08 1.15
N ILE A 159 -18.48 19.40 0.93
CA ILE A 159 -18.45 18.00 0.51
C ILE A 159 -19.06 17.11 1.60
N MET A 160 -18.71 17.30 2.86
CA MET A 160 -19.28 16.56 3.99
C MET A 160 -20.79 16.76 4.12
N ALA A 161 -21.30 17.96 3.85
CA ALA A 161 -22.73 18.24 3.81
C ALA A 161 -23.45 17.51 2.66
N PHE A 162 -22.79 17.27 1.52
CA PHE A 162 -23.35 16.44 0.45
C PHE A 162 -23.36 14.96 0.82
N LEU A 163 -22.25 14.45 1.36
CA LEU A 163 -22.10 13.03 1.76
C LEU A 163 -23.12 12.63 2.83
N THR A 164 -23.43 13.53 3.77
CA THR A 164 -24.41 13.28 4.84
C THR A 164 -25.87 13.27 4.38
N ARG A 165 -26.16 13.75 3.16
CA ARG A 165 -27.51 13.85 2.61
C ARG A 165 -27.87 12.72 1.63
N ASP A 166 -27.11 11.62 1.65
CA ASP A 166 -27.22 10.51 0.67
C ASP A 166 -27.20 10.99 -0.79
N ALA A 167 -26.44 12.05 -1.07
CA ALA A 167 -26.13 12.39 -2.45
C ALA A 167 -25.10 11.38 -2.98
N ASP A 168 -25.38 10.76 -4.12
CA ASP A 168 -24.42 9.93 -4.85
C ASP A 168 -23.29 10.82 -5.40
N VAL A 169 -22.33 11.16 -4.55
CA VAL A 169 -21.13 11.90 -4.93
C VAL A 169 -20.03 10.88 -5.17
N SER A 170 -19.52 10.82 -6.41
CA SER A 170 -18.41 9.93 -6.73
C SER A 170 -17.07 10.53 -6.25
N VAL A 171 -16.07 9.67 -6.08
CA VAL A 171 -14.70 10.11 -5.80
C VAL A 171 -14.19 11.05 -6.90
N LEU A 172 -14.55 10.78 -8.16
CA LEU A 172 -14.21 11.63 -9.29
C LEU A 172 -14.81 13.04 -9.15
N ASP A 173 -16.06 13.15 -8.72
CA ASP A 173 -16.69 14.46 -8.50
C ASP A 173 -15.92 15.25 -7.43
N ILE A 174 -15.52 14.60 -6.34
CA ILE A 174 -14.72 15.21 -5.27
C ILE A 174 -13.37 15.67 -5.79
N GLU A 175 -12.66 14.84 -6.57
CA GLU A 175 -11.39 15.20 -7.21
C GLU A 175 -11.55 16.43 -8.10
N THR A 176 -12.60 16.49 -8.93
CA THR A 176 -12.84 17.65 -9.80
C THR A 176 -13.17 18.91 -9.01
N MET A 177 -13.90 18.80 -7.89
CA MET A 177 -14.20 19.93 -7.00
C MET A 177 -12.93 20.49 -6.36
N ILE A 178 -12.00 19.62 -5.94
CA ILE A 178 -10.71 19.99 -5.36
C ILE A 178 -9.85 20.72 -6.39
N LEU A 179 -9.69 20.14 -7.60
CA LEU A 179 -8.91 20.77 -8.68
C LEU A 179 -9.49 22.12 -9.12
N ALA A 180 -10.82 22.24 -9.20
CA ALA A 180 -11.46 23.51 -9.50
C ALA A 180 -11.25 24.55 -8.37
N HIS A 181 -11.14 24.10 -7.12
CA HIS A 181 -10.84 24.97 -5.99
C HIS A 181 -9.38 25.44 -6.00
N GLU A 182 -8.43 24.55 -6.29
CA GLU A 182 -7.01 24.89 -6.48
C GLU A 182 -6.84 25.99 -7.54
N ALA A 183 -7.48 25.83 -8.70
CA ALA A 183 -7.41 26.81 -9.78
C ALA A 183 -7.91 28.20 -9.35
N ARG A 184 -8.97 28.26 -8.54
CA ARG A 184 -9.48 29.53 -7.99
C ARG A 184 -8.53 30.14 -6.96
N LEU A 185 -7.94 29.32 -6.08
CA LEU A 185 -6.94 29.80 -5.12
C LEU A 185 -5.73 30.39 -5.83
N GLU A 186 -5.27 29.77 -6.91
CA GLU A 186 -4.13 30.26 -7.68
C GLU A 186 -4.44 31.57 -8.41
N GLN A 187 -5.65 31.71 -8.96
CA GLN A 187 -6.11 32.98 -9.54
C GLN A 187 -6.15 34.12 -8.51
N HIS A 188 -6.62 33.84 -7.29
CA HIS A 188 -6.64 34.84 -6.21
C HIS A 188 -5.22 35.23 -5.78
N LYS A 189 -4.28 34.28 -5.70
CA LYS A 189 -2.87 34.56 -5.40
C LYS A 189 -2.23 35.45 -6.48
N GLN A 190 -2.48 35.15 -7.77
CA GLN A 190 -1.98 35.97 -8.88
C GLN A 190 -2.56 37.38 -8.87
N THR A 191 -3.86 37.53 -8.57
CA THR A 191 -4.52 38.83 -8.50
C THR A 191 -3.97 39.68 -7.35
N ALA A 192 -3.74 39.08 -6.18
CA ALA A 192 -3.16 39.75 -5.01
C ALA A 192 -1.72 40.23 -5.23
N LEU A 193 -0.95 39.56 -6.09
CA LEU A 193 0.41 39.98 -6.48
C LEU A 193 0.41 41.10 -7.52
N GLN A 194 -0.72 41.37 -8.18
CA GLN A 194 -0.86 42.35 -9.26
C GLN A 194 -1.45 43.70 -8.82
N GLU A 195 -1.89 43.86 -7.56
CA GLU A 195 -2.30 45.18 -7.05
C GLU A 195 -1.09 46.13 -6.98
N PRO A 196 -1.01 47.20 -7.80
CA PRO A 196 0.07 48.16 -7.72
C PRO A 196 -0.12 49.07 -6.50
N LEU A 197 0.97 49.44 -5.83
CA LEU A 197 1.01 50.61 -4.93
C LEU A 197 0.45 51.83 -5.70
N THR A 198 -0.79 52.21 -5.45
CA THR A 198 -1.33 53.51 -5.85
C THR A 198 -2.01 54.16 -4.65
N LEU A 199 -1.69 55.45 -4.43
CA LEU A 199 -2.08 56.40 -3.36
C LEU A 199 -0.92 56.64 -2.38
N ASN A 200 -0.15 57.74 -2.40
CA ASN A 200 -0.45 59.13 -2.78
C ASN A 200 0.82 59.85 -3.31
N LEU A 201 0.74 60.43 -4.51
CA LEU A 201 1.58 61.58 -4.87
C LEU A 201 0.71 62.82 -4.69
N ALA A 202 0.79 63.47 -3.52
CA ALA A 202 0.18 64.77 -3.32
C ALA A 202 1.01 65.81 -4.07
N GLU A 203 0.59 66.11 -5.29
CA GLU A 203 1.18 67.16 -6.12
C GLU A 203 0.86 68.52 -5.49
N SER A 204 1.91 69.21 -5.06
CA SER A 204 1.88 70.56 -4.51
C SER A 204 1.92 71.60 -5.63
N THR A 205 0.86 72.40 -5.73
CA THR A 205 0.84 73.71 -6.43
C THR A 205 -0.39 74.46 -5.93
N SER A 206 -0.43 75.75 -5.60
CA SER A 206 0.53 76.85 -5.40
C SER A 206 -0.35 78.04 -4.98
N ALA A 207 0.03 78.87 -4.00
CA ALA A 207 -0.62 80.17 -3.80
C ALA A 207 0.46 81.23 -3.53
N PRO A 208 0.36 82.43 -4.14
CA PRO A 208 1.44 83.41 -4.15
C PRO A 208 1.48 84.29 -2.89
N HIS A 209 2.69 84.76 -2.63
CA HIS A 209 3.15 85.82 -1.72
C HIS A 209 2.28 87.08 -1.74
N ILE A 210 2.21 87.80 -0.61
CA ILE A 210 2.45 89.26 -0.52
C ILE A 210 2.80 89.62 0.93
N ASP A 211 3.92 90.32 1.07
CA ASP A 211 4.46 90.95 2.27
C ASP A 211 3.62 92.13 2.78
N SER A 212 3.71 92.44 4.08
CA SER A 212 4.26 93.74 4.52
C SER A 212 4.45 93.78 6.03
N GLN A 213 5.61 94.30 6.42
CA GLN A 213 6.02 94.73 7.75
C GLN A 213 5.35 96.07 8.17
N CYS A 214 5.58 96.40 9.45
CA CYS A 214 5.22 97.59 10.25
C CYS A 214 3.84 97.56 10.94
#